data_AF-A0A814MGL4-F1
#
_entry.id   AF-A0A814MGL4-F1
#
_cell.length_a   1.000
_cell.length_b   1.000
_cell.length_c   1.000
_cell.angle_alpha   90.00
_cell.angle_beta   90.00
_cell.angle_gamma   90.00
#
_symmetry.space_group_name_H-M   'P 1'
#
loop_
_entity.id
_entity.type
_entity.pdbx_description
1 polymer ?
#
loop_
_entity_poly.entity_id
_entity_poly.type
_entity_poly.pdbx_seq_one_letter_code
_entity_poly.pdbx_strand_id
1 'polypeptide(L)'
;MKLFVDTDADTRLARRVLRDMKEHGRNLEHVLAGYTNHVKPSFEDFCLPTKKYADVIIPRGADNYVAVDLIVQHIRDFLKNKPGKIESQQSTDHTTRLRPH
;
A
#
# COMPACT_ATOMS: atom_id res chain seq x y z
N MET A 1 -7.08 5.45 -0.45
CA MET A 1 -6.06 5.93 0.50
C MET A 1 -4.68 5.59 -0.07
N LYS A 2 -3.83 6.60 -0.24
CA LYS A 2 -2.47 6.53 -0.77
C LYS A 2 -1.50 6.79 0.37
N LEU A 3 -0.53 5.90 0.59
CA LEU A 3 0.41 5.96 1.70
C LEU A 3 1.83 6.17 1.19
N PHE A 4 2.62 7.00 1.88
CA PHE A 4 4.06 7.14 1.63
C PHE A 4 4.84 6.88 2.92
N VAL A 5 5.76 5.92 2.90
CA VAL A 5 6.61 5.60 4.05
C VAL A 5 7.88 6.44 3.98
N ASP A 6 8.08 7.29 4.96
CA ASP A 6 9.18 8.23 5.02
C ASP A 6 10.23 7.77 6.04
N THR A 7 11.47 7.66 5.58
CA THR A 7 12.62 7.23 6.39
C THR A 7 13.88 7.84 5.79
N ASP A 8 14.80 8.24 6.65
CA ASP A 8 16.04 8.88 6.24
C ASP A 8 16.88 7.99 5.31
N ALA A 9 17.61 8.64 4.40
CA ALA A 9 18.34 7.96 3.33
C ALA A 9 19.45 7.04 3.85
N ASP A 10 20.12 7.44 4.92
CA ASP A 10 21.15 6.68 5.63
C ASP A 10 20.58 5.43 6.30
N THR A 11 19.45 5.55 6.98
CA THR A 11 18.74 4.44 7.62
C THR A 11 18.27 3.43 6.56
N ARG A 12 17.72 3.91 5.45
CA ARG A 12 17.34 3.06 4.30
C ARG A 12 18.56 2.37 3.69
N LEU A 13 19.67 3.08 3.53
CA LEU A 13 20.91 2.51 3.01
C LEU A 13 21.47 1.44 3.93
N ALA A 14 21.54 1.69 5.24
CA ALA A 14 22.02 0.72 6.22
C ALA A 14 21.19 -0.58 6.18
N ARG A 15 19.85 -0.46 6.16
CA ARG A 15 18.94 -1.61 6.00
C ARG A 15 19.19 -2.36 4.69
N ARG A 16 19.38 -1.61 3.58
CA ARG A 16 19.67 -2.20 2.27
C ARG A 16 20.99 -2.96 2.27
N VAL A 17 22.06 -2.41 2.85
CA VAL A 17 23.37 -3.07 2.92
C VAL A 17 23.26 -4.38 3.67
N LEU A 18 22.67 -4.36 4.86
CA LEU A 18 22.49 -5.57 5.67
C LEU A 18 21.69 -6.64 4.92
N ARG A 19 20.59 -6.25 4.28
CA ARG A 19 19.74 -7.17 3.49
C ARG A 19 20.47 -7.72 2.28
N ASP A 20 21.06 -6.87 1.44
CA ASP A 20 21.69 -7.29 0.18
C ASP A 20 22.95 -8.15 0.42
N MET A 21 23.67 -7.92 1.51
CA MET A 21 24.80 -8.78 1.89
C MET A 21 24.32 -10.13 2.44
N LYS A 22 23.32 -10.13 3.33
CA LYS A 22 22.85 -11.34 4.03
C LYS A 22 22.00 -12.25 3.15
N GLU A 23 21.10 -11.68 2.35
CA GLU A 23 20.07 -12.42 1.60
C GLU A 23 20.44 -12.60 0.12
N HIS A 24 21.29 -11.72 -0.43
CA HIS A 24 21.66 -11.75 -1.85
C HIS A 24 23.15 -12.00 -2.10
N GLY A 25 23.95 -12.21 -1.05
CA GLY A 25 25.38 -12.53 -1.15
C GLY A 25 26.21 -11.46 -1.86
N ARG A 26 25.76 -10.20 -1.88
CA ARG A 26 26.47 -9.11 -2.57
C ARG A 26 27.62 -8.57 -1.74
N ASN A 27 28.68 -8.13 -2.42
CA ASN A 27 29.78 -7.38 -1.80
C ASN A 27 29.32 -5.94 -1.48
N LEU A 28 29.79 -5.40 -0.35
CA LEU A 28 29.55 -4.02 0.09
C LEU A 28 29.83 -2.99 -1.01
N GLU A 29 30.97 -3.08 -1.70
CA GLU A 29 31.35 -2.13 -2.76
C GLU A 29 30.30 -2.08 -3.87
N HIS A 30 29.80 -3.25 -4.28
CA HIS A 30 28.80 -3.34 -5.33
C HIS A 30 27.44 -2.77 -4.87
N VAL A 31 27.06 -3.00 -3.61
CA VAL A 31 25.83 -2.42 -3.03
C VAL A 31 25.92 -0.89 -2.97
N LEU A 32 27.05 -0.36 -2.52
CA LEU A 32 27.28 1.08 -2.43
C LEU A 32 27.32 1.74 -3.82
N ALA A 33 28.06 1.15 -4.77
CA ALA A 33 28.12 1.65 -6.14
C ALA A 33 26.74 1.68 -6.81
N GLY A 34 25.95 0.61 -6.65
CA GLY A 34 24.58 0.56 -7.15
C GLY A 34 23.65 1.56 -6.45
N TYR A 35 23.88 1.85 -5.17
CA TYR A 35 23.13 2.86 -4.45
C TYR A 35 23.45 4.27 -4.97
N THR A 36 24.72 4.63 -5.07
CA THR A 36 25.15 5.98 -5.48
C THR A 36 24.84 6.27 -6.94
N ASN A 37 25.06 5.30 -7.83
CA ASN A 37 24.98 5.53 -9.27
C ASN A 37 23.55 5.43 -9.83
N HIS A 38 22.67 4.70 -9.14
CA HIS A 38 21.33 4.41 -9.66
C HIS A 38 20.24 4.73 -8.66
N VAL A 39 20.28 4.12 -7.47
CA VAL A 39 19.10 4.16 -6.58
C VAL A 39 18.89 5.52 -5.93
N LYS A 40 19.95 6.22 -5.52
CA LYS A 40 19.81 7.56 -4.94
C LYS A 40 19.30 8.58 -5.98
N PRO A 41 19.90 8.72 -7.18
CA PRO A 41 19.36 9.61 -8.22
C PRO A 41 17.93 9.27 -8.60
N SER A 42 17.61 7.98 -8.84
CA SER A 42 16.24 7.58 -9.19
C SER A 42 15.24 7.85 -8.06
N PHE A 43 15.65 7.71 -6.80
CA PHE A 43 14.79 8.07 -5.68
C PHE A 43 14.51 9.57 -5.64
N GLU A 44 15.53 10.40 -5.81
CA GLU A 44 15.42 11.87 -5.78
C GLU A 44 14.60 12.40 -6.97
N ASP A 45 14.81 11.85 -8.17
CA ASP A 45 14.17 12.31 -9.40
C ASP A 45 12.74 11.79 -9.56
N PHE A 46 12.46 10.55 -9.12
CA PHE A 46 11.19 9.88 -9.43
C PHE A 46 10.36 9.49 -8.21
N CYS A 47 10.97 9.00 -7.13
CA CYS A 47 10.20 8.56 -5.97
C CYS A 47 9.82 9.73 -5.05
N LEU A 48 10.78 10.60 -4.72
CA LEU A 48 10.59 11.69 -3.78
C LEU A 48 9.50 12.69 -4.23
N PRO A 49 9.39 13.08 -5.52
CA PRO A 49 8.33 13.97 -5.97
C PRO A 49 6.93 13.39 -5.81
N THR A 50 6.80 12.06 -5.70
CA THR A 50 5.50 11.40 -5.50
C THR A 50 4.96 11.55 -4.08
N LYS A 51 5.81 11.90 -3.11
CA LYS A 51 5.45 12.10 -1.70
C LYS A 51 4.31 13.10 -1.53
N LYS A 52 4.24 14.14 -2.37
CA LYS A 52 3.19 15.18 -2.33
C LYS A 52 1.80 14.66 -2.69
N TYR A 53 1.71 13.50 -3.34
CA TYR A 53 0.43 12.87 -3.71
C TYR A 53 -0.06 11.89 -2.64
N ALA A 54 0.64 11.72 -1.53
CA ALA A 54 0.23 10.83 -0.46
C ALA A 54 -0.92 11.43 0.36
N ASP A 55 -1.92 10.62 0.71
CA ASP A 55 -2.97 11.01 1.65
C ASP A 55 -2.44 10.97 3.09
N VAL A 56 -1.52 10.04 3.38
CA VAL A 56 -0.86 9.88 4.70
C VAL A 56 0.63 9.57 4.52
N ILE A 57 1.47 10.23 5.32
CA ILE A 57 2.91 9.97 5.40
C ILE A 57 3.22 9.25 6.72
N ILE A 58 3.92 8.12 6.65
CA ILE A 58 4.25 7.28 7.80
C ILE A 58 5.74 7.37 8.10
N PRO A 59 6.15 8.05 9.20
CA PRO A 59 7.55 8.10 9.59
C PRO A 59 7.99 6.75 10.16
N ARG A 60 9.29 6.43 10.03
CA ARG A 60 9.97 5.25 10.60
C ARG A 60 9.48 3.88 10.10
N GLY A 61 8.53 3.86 9.16
CA GLY A 61 8.05 2.64 8.52
C GLY A 61 7.54 1.59 9.52
N ALA A 62 8.09 0.38 9.44
CA ALA A 62 7.63 -0.79 10.20
C ALA A 62 7.78 -0.63 11.73
N ASP A 63 8.65 0.25 12.20
CA ASP A 63 8.85 0.48 13.64
C ASP A 63 7.74 1.38 14.24
N ASN A 64 6.88 1.94 13.39
CA ASN A 64 5.76 2.77 13.82
C ASN A 64 4.49 1.92 13.99
N TYR A 65 4.48 1.11 15.05
CA TYR A 65 3.35 0.23 15.38
C TYR A 65 2.01 0.97 15.46
N VAL A 66 2.02 2.21 15.98
CA VAL A 66 0.82 3.05 16.06
C VAL A 66 0.24 3.33 14.67
N ALA A 67 1.07 3.70 13.69
CA ALA A 67 0.61 3.93 12.32
C ALA A 67 0.11 2.64 11.64
N VAL A 68 0.79 1.52 11.89
CA VAL A 68 0.37 0.20 11.39
C VAL A 68 -0.99 -0.19 11.95
N ASP A 69 -1.20 -0.04 13.26
CA ASP A 69 -2.46 -0.36 13.93
C ASP A 69 -3.62 0.49 13.40
N LEU A 70 -3.38 1.78 13.15
CA LEU A 70 -4.39 2.68 12.55
C LEU A 70 -4.80 2.21 11.15
N ILE A 71 -3.85 1.79 10.30
CA ILE A 71 -4.16 1.24 8.97
C ILE A 71 -4.95 -0.07 9.11
N VAL A 72 -4.52 -0.94 10.01
CA VAL A 72 -5.16 -2.23 10.23
C VAL A 72 -6.60 -2.04 10.74
N GLN A 73 -6.83 -1.11 11.67
CA GLN A 73 -8.17 -0.73 12.11
C GLN A 73 -9.01 -0.17 10.95
N HIS A 74 -8.47 0.74 10.16
CA HIS A 74 -9.16 1.30 9.00
C HIS A 74 -9.59 0.23 8.00
N ILE A 75 -8.72 -0.76 7.71
CA ILE A 75 -9.07 -1.90 6.85
C ILE A 75 -10.19 -2.74 7.47
N ARG A 76 -10.11 -3.04 8.78
CA ARG A 76 -11.16 -3.82 9.48
C ARG A 76 -12.51 -3.13 9.42
N ASP A 77 -12.56 -1.82 9.63
CA ASP A 77 -13.79 -1.04 9.60
C ASP A 77 -14.36 -0.95 8.17
N PHE A 78 -13.50 -0.77 7.17
CA PHE A 78 -13.89 -0.82 5.78
C PHE A 78 -14.51 -2.17 5.39
N LEU A 79 -13.96 -3.28 5.88
CA LEU A 79 -14.49 -4.62 5.61
C LEU A 79 -15.82 -4.89 6.32
N LYS A 80 -16.01 -4.37 7.54
CA LYS A 80 -17.28 -4.48 8.30
C LYS A 80 -18.40 -3.66 7.66
N ASN A 81 -18.07 -2.50 7.09
CA ASN A 81 -19.02 -1.54 6.53
C ASN A 81 -19.26 -1.72 5.02
N LYS A 82 -19.00 -2.91 4.44
CA LYS A 82 -19.37 -3.19 3.05
C LYS A 82 -20.87 -2.88 2.86
N PRO A 83 -21.27 -1.92 2.00
CA PRO A 83 -22.68 -1.79 1.66
C PRO A 83 -23.11 -3.10 1.01
N GLY A 84 -24.03 -3.81 1.67
CA GLY A 84 -24.65 -5.00 1.14
C GLY A 84 -25.21 -4.71 -0.25
N LYS A 85 -25.14 -5.73 -1.12
CA LYS A 85 -25.79 -5.82 -2.43
C LYS A 85 -27.00 -4.89 -2.55
N ILE A 86 -27.02 -4.07 -3.59
CA ILE A 86 -28.29 -3.58 -4.15
C ILE A 86 -29.04 -4.83 -4.62
N GLU A 87 -29.95 -5.35 -3.80
CA GLU A 87 -30.88 -6.39 -4.21
C GLU A 87 -31.81 -5.77 -5.25
N SER A 88 -31.65 -6.23 -6.49
CA SER A 88 -32.62 -6.03 -7.56
C SER A 88 -33.97 -6.54 -7.07
N GLN A 89 -34.90 -5.62 -6.79
CA GLN A 89 -36.29 -5.94 -6.50
C GLN A 89 -36.84 -6.78 -7.65
N GLN A 90 -37.14 -8.04 -7.36
CA GLN A 90 -37.87 -8.92 -8.24
C GLN A 90 -39.32 -8.41 -8.32
N SER A 91 -39.67 -7.80 -9.45
CA SER A 91 -41.07 -7.63 -9.85
C SER A 91 -41.61 -9.00 -10.25
N THR A 92 -42.12 -9.78 -9.30
CA THR A 92 -42.96 -10.95 -9.63
C THR A 92 -44.36 -10.44 -9.92
N ASP A 93 -44.66 -10.25 -11.21
CA ASP A 93 -46.00 -9.96 -11.69
C ASP A 93 -46.87 -11.20 -11.50
N HIS A 94 -47.66 -11.21 -10.44
CA HIS A 94 -48.68 -12.22 -10.18
C HIS A 94 -50.00 -11.76 -10.79
N THR A 95 -50.32 -12.25 -12.00
CA THR A 95 -51.72 -12.35 -12.45
C THR A 95 -51.87 -13.56 -13.36
N THR A 96 -52.27 -14.68 -12.77
CA THR A 96 -52.96 -15.76 -13.48
C THR A 96 -54.45 -15.61 -13.16
N ARG A 97 -55.29 -15.25 -14.14
CA ARG A 97 -56.70 -15.69 -14.21
C ARG A 97 -57.19 -15.78 -15.67
N LEU A 98 -57.18 -17.03 -16.15
CA LEU A 98 -58.28 -17.74 -16.81
C LEU A 98 -58.94 -17.11 -18.06
N ARG A 99 -58.70 -17.73 -19.23
CA ARG A 99 -59.74 -17.90 -20.27
C ARG A 99 -60.79 -18.91 -19.76
N PRO A 100 -62.08 -18.77 -20.12
CA PRO A 100 -62.57 -19.64 -21.21
C PRO A 100 -63.70 -19.05 -22.10
N HIS A 101 -63.83 -19.71 -23.25
CA HIS A 101 -64.86 -19.67 -24.31
C HIS A 101 -64.96 -18.45 -25.22
#